data_AF-A0A7X8WL79-F1
#
_entry.id   AF-A0A7X8WL79-F1
#
_cell.length_a   1.000
_cell.length_b   1.000
_cell.length_c   1.000
_cell.angle_alpha   90.00
_cell.angle_beta   90.00
_cell.angle_gamma   90.00
#
_symmetry.space_group_name_H-M   'P 1'
#
loop_
_entity.id
_entity.type
_entity.pdbx_description
1 polymer ?
#
loop_
_entity_poly.entity_id
_entity_poly.type
_entity_poly.pdbx_seq_one_letter_code
_entity_poly.pdbx_strand_id
1 'polypeptide(L)'
;MREMLLKRRLVILSFFLVFCFTVSSAQGISLNFSQRNLKTVLEEVSKQSGYSLAYSKEVVNLDDVVSIKVSDAELSDVLNELLLSRNLKYEVER
;
A
#
# COMPACT_ATOMS: atom_id res chain seq x y z
N MET A 1 31.73 -44.30 4.94
CA MET A 1 32.30 -43.11 4.26
C MET A 1 31.28 -42.38 3.35
N ARG A 2 30.30 -43.07 2.72
CA ARG A 2 29.26 -42.47 1.87
C ARG A 2 28.22 -41.61 2.62
N GLU A 3 27.83 -42.02 3.83
CA GLU A 3 26.86 -41.32 4.69
C GLU A 3 27.29 -39.89 5.09
N MET A 4 28.60 -39.67 5.31
CA MET A 4 29.15 -38.35 5.66
C MET A 4 29.09 -37.37 4.48
N LEU A 5 29.24 -37.86 3.25
CA LEU A 5 29.19 -37.03 2.04
C LEU A 5 27.75 -36.57 1.74
N LEU A 6 26.76 -37.42 2.01
CA LEU A 6 25.35 -37.10 1.88
C LEU A 6 24.91 -36.08 2.94
N LYS A 7 25.32 -36.25 4.21
CA LYS A 7 25.05 -35.25 5.27
C LYS A 7 25.68 -33.90 4.96
N ARG A 8 26.92 -33.86 4.43
CA ARG A 8 27.58 -32.60 4.05
C ARG A 8 26.86 -31.89 2.89
N ARG A 9 26.35 -32.63 1.90
CA ARG A 9 25.53 -32.05 0.81
C ARG A 9 24.16 -31.57 1.31
N LEU A 10 23.54 -32.28 2.24
CA LEU A 10 22.28 -31.89 2.88
C LEU A 10 22.42 -30.60 3.70
N VAL A 11 23.52 -30.45 4.44
CA VAL A 11 23.82 -29.24 5.21
C VAL A 11 24.05 -28.03 4.30
N ILE A 12 24.77 -28.21 3.18
CA ILE A 12 24.99 -27.14 2.19
C ILE A 12 23.67 -26.73 1.51
N LEU A 13 22.81 -27.71 1.18
CA LEU A 13 21.50 -27.45 0.57
C LEU A 13 20.54 -26.74 1.56
N SER A 14 20.58 -27.11 2.84
CA SER A 14 19.79 -26.47 3.90
C SER A 14 20.20 -25.02 4.15
N PHE A 15 21.46 -24.66 3.91
CA PHE A 15 21.96 -23.29 4.09
C PHE A 15 21.46 -22.33 3.00
N PHE A 16 21.21 -22.83 1.78
CA PHE A 16 20.69 -22.04 0.66
C PHE A 16 19.19 -21.71 0.79
N LEU A 17 18.43 -22.53 1.53
CA LEU A 17 16.98 -22.38 1.65
C LEU A 17 16.56 -21.24 2.60
N VAL A 18 17.49 -20.71 3.40
CA VAL A 18 17.20 -19.69 4.43
C VAL A 18 17.22 -18.26 3.87
N PHE A 19 17.65 -18.03 2.62
CA PHE A 19 17.78 -16.66 2.08
C PHE A 19 16.51 -16.08 1.43
N CYS A 20 15.35 -16.73 1.55
CA CYS A 20 14.09 -16.17 1.04
C CYS A 20 13.49 -15.14 2.02
N PHE A 21 14.25 -14.10 2.35
CA PHE A 21 13.79 -13.00 3.19
C PHE A 21 12.94 -12.03 2.39
N THR A 22 11.62 -12.22 2.50
CA THR A 22 10.57 -11.19 2.61
C THR A 22 10.80 -9.88 1.85
N VAL A 23 10.44 -9.85 0.57
CA VAL A 23 10.01 -8.60 -0.07
C VAL A 23 8.63 -8.25 0.50
N SER A 24 8.61 -7.47 1.58
CA SER A 24 7.38 -6.82 2.04
C SER A 24 7.00 -5.79 0.97
N SER A 25 6.08 -6.17 0.09
CA SER A 25 5.52 -5.27 -0.92
C SER A 25 4.61 -4.24 -0.23
N ALA A 26 5.21 -3.19 0.33
CA ALA A 26 4.48 -1.94 0.54
C ALA A 26 4.29 -1.32 -0.85
N GLN A 27 3.06 -1.34 -1.38
CA GLN A 27 2.74 -0.65 -2.62
C GLN A 27 2.79 0.86 -2.36
N GLY A 28 3.91 1.49 -2.69
CA GLY A 28 4.05 2.94 -2.66
C GLY A 28 3.08 3.57 -3.65
N ILE A 29 2.22 4.46 -3.15
CA ILE A 29 1.26 5.22 -3.95
C ILE A 29 1.90 6.56 -4.29
N SER A 30 1.85 6.93 -5.57
CA SER A 30 2.35 8.21 -6.06
C SER A 30 1.20 8.99 -6.71
N LEU A 31 0.89 10.15 -6.16
CA LEU A 31 -0.18 11.02 -6.64
C LEU A 31 0.37 12.43 -6.81
N ASN A 32 0.12 12.98 -7.99
CA ASN A 32 0.45 14.37 -8.29
C ASN A 32 -0.77 15.00 -8.94
N PHE A 33 -1.72 15.41 -8.10
CA PHE A 33 -2.95 16.05 -8.52
C PHE A 33 -2.99 17.48 -8.04
N SER A 34 -3.31 18.38 -8.96
CA SER A 34 -3.57 19.79 -8.68
C SER A 34 -4.98 20.11 -9.12
N GLN A 35 -5.78 20.65 -8.21
CA GLN A 35 -7.17 21.06 -8.43
C GLN A 35 -8.04 19.98 -9.12
N ARG A 36 -8.05 18.77 -8.56
CA ARG A 36 -8.87 17.65 -9.05
C ARG A 36 -9.99 17.33 -8.08
N ASN A 37 -11.10 16.82 -8.59
CA ASN A 37 -12.18 16.34 -7.74
C ASN A 37 -11.71 15.20 -6.85
N LEU A 38 -12.11 15.24 -5.57
CA LEU A 38 -11.81 14.23 -4.57
C LEU A 38 -12.16 12.82 -5.08
N LYS A 39 -13.28 12.69 -5.81
CA LYS A 39 -13.67 11.44 -6.46
C LYS A 39 -12.56 10.82 -7.30
N THR A 40 -11.95 11.61 -8.20
CA THR A 40 -10.89 11.11 -9.08
C THR A 40 -9.66 10.71 -8.28
N VAL A 41 -9.30 11.51 -7.28
CA VAL A 41 -8.13 11.22 -6.44
C VAL A 41 -8.33 9.92 -5.67
N LEU A 42 -9.49 9.71 -5.07
CA LEU A 42 -9.83 8.46 -4.37
C LEU A 42 -9.88 7.26 -5.33
N GLU A 43 -10.39 7.43 -6.54
CA GLU A 43 -10.42 6.36 -7.56
C GLU A 43 -9.00 5.92 -7.95
N GLU A 44 -8.07 6.87 -8.11
CA GLU A 44 -6.66 6.57 -8.41
C GLU A 44 -5.94 5.95 -7.21
N VAL A 45 -6.24 6.40 -5.98
CA VAL A 45 -5.77 5.76 -4.73
C VAL A 45 -6.23 4.30 -4.68
N SER A 46 -7.51 4.03 -4.92
CA SER A 46 -8.09 2.69 -4.95
C SER A 46 -7.40 1.81 -5.99
N LYS A 47 -7.15 2.35 -7.18
CA LYS A 47 -6.50 1.64 -8.29
C LYS A 47 -5.03 1.32 -8.03
N GLN A 48 -4.26 2.23 -7.42
CA GLN A 48 -2.85 2.00 -7.09
C GLN A 48 -2.67 1.08 -5.87
N SER A 49 -3.53 1.24 -4.87
CA SER A 49 -3.47 0.45 -3.62
C SER A 49 -4.08 -0.95 -3.74
N GLY A 50 -5.00 -1.15 -4.70
CA GLY A 50 -5.76 -2.40 -4.84
C GLY A 50 -6.92 -2.55 -3.85
N TYR A 51 -7.21 -1.54 -3.03
CA TYR A 51 -8.33 -1.55 -2.08
C TYR A 51 -9.59 -0.97 -2.71
N SER A 52 -10.76 -1.51 -2.35
CA SER A 52 -12.04 -0.88 -2.67
C SER A 52 -12.38 0.17 -1.62
N LEU A 53 -12.70 1.39 -2.05
CA LEU A 53 -13.06 2.49 -1.15
C LEU A 53 -14.58 2.66 -1.12
N ALA A 54 -15.15 2.62 0.08
CA ALA A 54 -16.55 2.95 0.34
C ALA A 54 -16.64 4.24 1.17
N TYR A 55 -17.61 5.10 0.85
CA TYR A 55 -17.80 6.38 1.53
C TYR A 55 -19.28 6.75 1.62
N SER A 56 -19.64 7.46 2.69
CA SER A 56 -20.99 7.95 2.91
C SER A 56 -21.20 9.31 2.23
N LYS A 57 -22.18 9.37 1.32
CA LYS A 57 -22.52 10.60 0.55
C LYS A 57 -22.97 11.76 1.43
N GLU A 58 -23.43 11.49 2.65
CA GLU A 58 -23.90 12.51 3.60
C GLU A 58 -22.74 13.28 4.26
N VAL A 59 -21.55 12.69 4.32
CA VAL A 59 -20.38 13.28 5.02
C VAL A 59 -19.20 13.54 4.08
N VAL A 60 -19.10 12.83 2.94
CA VAL A 60 -18.03 13.02 1.97
C VAL A 60 -18.55 13.78 0.75
N ASN A 61 -18.04 15.00 0.55
CA ASN A 61 -18.29 15.76 -0.67
C ASN A 61 -17.28 15.38 -1.76
N LEU A 62 -17.73 14.61 -2.75
CA LEU A 62 -16.91 14.12 -3.86
C LEU A 62 -16.53 15.17 -4.91
N ASP A 63 -17.28 16.26 -4.97
CA ASP A 63 -17.06 17.37 -5.92
C ASP A 63 -16.02 18.37 -5.40
N ASP A 64 -15.53 18.15 -4.18
CA ASP A 64 -14.53 19.02 -3.59
C ASP A 64 -13.20 18.94 -4.33
N VAL A 65 -12.62 20.11 -4.58
CA VAL A 65 -11.39 20.25 -5.36
C VAL A 65 -10.19 20.12 -4.42
N VAL A 66 -9.35 19.12 -4.68
CA VAL A 66 -8.21 18.76 -3.84
C VAL A 66 -6.91 18.83 -4.62
N SER A 67 -5.84 19.20 -3.92
CA SER A 67 -4.47 19.13 -4.43
C SER A 67 -3.65 18.28 -3.48
N ILE A 68 -3.03 17.23 -4.01
CA ILE A 68 -2.17 16.31 -3.25
C ILE A 68 -0.92 16.02 -4.08
N LYS A 69 0.23 16.04 -3.40
CA LYS A 69 1.51 15.74 -4.02
C LYS A 69 2.33 14.85 -3.09
N VAL A 70 2.19 13.55 -3.33
CA VAL A 70 2.86 12.49 -2.56
C VAL A 70 3.56 11.56 -3.54
N SER A 71 4.76 11.14 -3.17
CA SER A 71 5.59 10.22 -3.96
C SER A 71 5.99 9.07 -3.06
N ASP A 72 5.72 7.84 -3.50
CA ASP A 72 6.09 6.62 -2.78
C ASP A 72 5.57 6.58 -1.33
N ALA A 73 4.33 6.99 -1.12
CA ALA A 73 3.69 7.04 0.19
C ALA A 73 2.80 5.82 0.44
N GLU A 74 2.67 5.38 1.70
CA GLU A 74 1.75 4.30 2.04
C GLU A 74 0.29 4.77 1.92
N LEU A 75 -0.64 3.86 1.61
CA LEU A 75 -2.09 4.15 1.60
C LEU A 75 -2.54 4.90 2.86
N SER A 76 -2.06 4.46 4.02
CA SER A 76 -2.35 5.06 5.33
C SER A 76 -1.95 6.53 5.37
N ASP A 77 -0.75 6.87 4.90
CA ASP A 77 -0.23 8.25 4.88
C ASP A 77 -0.99 9.11 3.88
N VAL A 78 -1.27 8.57 2.69
CA VAL A 78 -2.05 9.26 1.65
C VAL A 78 -3.47 9.57 2.14
N LEU A 79 -4.15 8.59 2.76
CA LEU A 79 -5.48 8.79 3.34
C LEU A 79 -5.44 9.75 4.52
N ASN A 80 -4.40 9.69 5.37
CA ASN A 80 -4.22 10.66 6.45
C ASN A 80 -4.10 12.09 5.90
N GLU A 81 -3.25 12.32 4.90
CA GLU A 81 -3.08 13.66 4.30
C GLU A 81 -4.38 14.16 3.65
N LEU A 82 -5.09 13.29 2.92
CA LEU A 82 -6.33 13.64 2.24
C LEU A 82 -7.50 13.87 3.19
N LEU A 83 -7.65 13.02 4.22
CA LEU A 83 -8.86 12.92 5.04
C LEU A 83 -8.74 13.66 6.37
N LEU A 84 -7.59 13.65 7.04
CA LEU A 84 -7.41 14.37 8.32
C LEU A 84 -7.51 15.87 8.12
N SER A 85 -6.99 16.40 7.00
CA SER A 85 -7.15 17.81 6.62
C SER A 85 -8.62 18.23 6.56
N ARG A 86 -9.52 17.27 6.35
CA ARG A 86 -10.97 17.46 6.17
C ARG A 86 -11.80 16.99 7.35
N ASN A 87 -11.17 16.62 8.48
CA ASN A 87 -11.84 16.00 9.63
C ASN A 87 -12.66 14.74 9.27
N LEU A 88 -12.25 14.04 8.21
CA LEU A 88 -12.86 12.78 7.79
C LEU A 88 -12.15 11.62 8.48
N LYS A 89 -12.93 10.71 9.07
CA LYS A 89 -12.42 9.44 9.61
C LYS A 89 -12.47 8.36 8.54
N TYR A 90 -11.51 7.45 8.58
CA TYR A 90 -11.47 6.26 7.73
C TYR A 90 -11.16 5.03 8.58
N GLU A 91 -11.59 3.88 8.07
CA GLU A 91 -11.33 2.55 8.62
C GLU A 91 -10.84 1.68 7.46
N VAL A 92 -9.83 0.83 7.72
CA VAL A 92 -9.35 -0.14 6.74
C VAL A 92 -9.77 -1.52 7.21
N GLU A 93 -10.83 -2.05 6.60
CA GLU A 93 -11.30 -3.41 6.81
C GLU A 93 -10.53 -4.35 5.84
N ARG A 94 -9.95 -5.44 6.36
CA ARG A 94 -9.23 -6.46 5.57
C ARG A 94 -10.09 -7.67 5.25
#